data_AF-A0A091LC34-F1
#
_entry.id   AF-A0A091LC34-F1
#
_cell.length_a   1.000
_cell.length_b   1.000
_cell.length_c   1.000
_cell.angle_alpha   90.00
_cell.angle_beta   90.00
_cell.angle_gamma   90.00
#
_symmetry.space_group_name_H-M   'P 1'
#
loop_
_entity.id
_entity.type
_entity.pdbx_description
1 polymer ?
#
loop_
_entity_poly.entity_id
_entity_poly.type
_entity_poly.pdbx_seq_one_letter_code
_entity_poly.pdbx_strand_id
1 'polypeptide(L)'
;MPCIYIPPENRFKYVWKTLIPNKVTHILPNDSAIMEVCRDTHSVTFQCETQENGNVIASVKYTVYATTEMETKKSRRTETGQSRRMMTDAILVFCLVTGIIVTVGVIFAMVFMILHWAVVKSIWKSKSGQDNQDKKRANKRSLCNME
;
A
#
# COMPACT_ATOMS: atom_id res chain seq x y z
N MET A 1 16.23 9.81 11.49
CA MET A 1 17.20 10.27 10.47
C MET A 1 16.94 9.53 9.17
N PRO A 2 16.81 10.23 8.03
CA PRO A 2 16.86 9.58 6.71
C PRO A 2 18.30 9.14 6.40
N CYS A 3 18.47 7.92 5.91
CA CYS A 3 19.79 7.45 5.47
C CYS A 3 20.20 8.24 4.22
N ILE A 4 21.33 8.94 4.30
CA ILE A 4 21.92 9.63 3.15
C ILE A 4 22.66 8.57 2.33
N TYR A 5 22.19 8.31 1.11
CA TYR A 5 22.91 7.49 0.15
C TYR A 5 23.97 8.35 -0.52
N ILE A 6 25.23 8.06 -0.24
CA ILE A 6 26.37 8.68 -0.91
C ILE A 6 26.85 7.65 -1.95
N PRO A 7 26.87 7.99 -3.25
CA PRO A 7 27.42 7.10 -4.25
C PRO A 7 28.91 6.88 -3.93
N PRO A 8 29.42 5.66 -4.10
CA PRO A 8 30.83 5.42 -3.88
C PRO A 8 31.62 6.25 -4.90
N GLU A 9 32.66 6.94 -4.44
CA GLU A 9 33.67 7.57 -5.30
C GLU A 9 34.88 6.63 -5.43
N ASN A 10 35.86 6.93 -6.29
CA ASN A 10 37.09 6.12 -6.38
C ASN A 10 38.15 6.58 -5.36
N ARG A 11 37.91 7.71 -4.68
CA ARG A 11 38.82 8.27 -3.66
C ARG A 11 38.01 8.58 -2.42
N PHE A 12 38.37 7.97 -1.30
CA PHE A 12 37.72 8.17 -0.02
C PHE A 12 38.70 8.85 0.93
N LYS A 13 38.27 9.94 1.58
CA LYS A 13 39.03 10.55 2.67
C LYS A 13 38.35 10.19 4.00
N TYR A 14 39.03 9.38 4.81
CA TYR A 14 38.63 9.09 6.18
C TYR A 14 39.16 10.21 7.08
N VAL A 15 38.33 10.66 8.01
CA VAL A 15 38.67 11.68 8.99
C VAL A 15 38.03 11.29 10.31
N TRP A 16 38.84 11.11 11.35
CA TRP A 16 38.33 10.89 12.70
C TRP A 16 37.84 12.19 13.31
N LYS A 17 36.67 12.11 13.95
CA LYS A 17 36.05 13.25 14.65
C LYS A 17 35.64 12.83 16.05
N THR A 18 36.01 13.62 17.05
CA THR A 18 35.49 13.48 18.40
C THR A 18 34.10 14.09 18.46
N LEU A 19 33.12 13.26 18.83
CA LEU A 19 31.76 13.67 19.11
C LEU A 19 31.60 13.81 20.62
N ILE A 20 31.59 15.04 21.11
CA ILE A 20 31.29 15.33 22.52
C ILE A 20 29.88 15.93 22.56
N PRO A 21 28.97 15.42 23.41
CA PRO A 21 27.63 15.98 23.55
C PRO A 21 27.68 17.49 23.82
N ASN A 22 26.82 18.25 23.11
CA ASN A 22 26.71 19.72 23.21
C ASN A 22 28.00 20.51 22.89
N LYS A 23 28.99 19.91 22.25
CA LYS A 23 30.16 20.62 21.72
C LYS A 23 30.28 20.44 20.21
N VAL A 24 30.99 21.37 19.57
CA VAL A 24 31.33 21.27 18.15
C VAL A 24 32.19 20.02 17.93
N THR A 25 31.99 19.32 16.81
CA THR A 25 32.79 18.16 16.46
C THR A 25 34.23 18.57 16.15
N HIS A 26 35.21 17.98 16.82
CA HIS A 26 36.63 18.27 16.58
C HIS A 26 37.24 17.18 15.71
N ILE A 27 37.88 17.55 14.61
CA ILE A 27 38.65 16.61 13.78
C ILE A 27 39.95 16.30 14.51
N LEU A 28 40.29 15.02 14.67
CA LEU A 28 41.59 14.66 15.23
C LEU A 28 42.70 15.08 14.24
N PRO A 29 43.73 15.81 14.70
CA PRO A 29 44.86 16.16 13.86
C PRO A 29 45.61 14.88 13.42
N ASN A 30 46.06 14.84 12.17
CA ASN A 30 46.82 13.75 11.54
C ASN A 30 46.10 12.40 11.39
N ASP A 31 44.85 12.30 11.82
CA ASP A 31 44.03 11.09 11.72
C ASP A 31 43.16 11.07 10.46
N SER A 32 43.72 11.57 9.35
CA SER A 32 43.06 11.49 8.05
C SER A 32 43.85 10.64 7.07
N ALA A 33 43.19 9.64 6.49
CA ALA A 33 43.75 8.78 5.47
C ALA A 33 42.98 8.96 4.16
N ILE A 34 43.70 9.20 3.07
CA ILE A 34 43.12 9.18 1.72
C ILE A 34 43.38 7.80 1.16
N MET A 35 42.31 7.10 0.80
CA MET A 35 42.41 5.81 0.16
C MET A 35 41.81 5.87 -1.24
N GLU A 36 42.60 5.46 -2.22
CA GLU A 36 42.20 5.34 -3.61
C GLU A 36 41.85 3.88 -3.90
N VAL A 37 40.67 3.65 -4.45
CA VAL A 37 40.15 2.31 -4.74
C VAL A 37 40.09 2.13 -6.25
N CYS A 38 40.85 1.17 -6.75
CA CYS A 38 40.65 0.65 -8.09
C CYS A 38 39.40 -0.24 -8.08
N ARG A 39 38.39 0.15 -8.86
CA ARG A 39 37.22 -0.69 -9.10
C ARG A 39 37.58 -1.76 -10.12
N ASP A 40 38.22 -2.81 -9.64
CA ASP A 40 38.37 -4.02 -10.44
C ASP A 40 37.01 -4.73 -10.58
N THR A 41 37.00 -5.86 -11.29
CA THR A 41 35.81 -6.66 -11.56
C THR A 41 35.14 -7.27 -10.32
N HIS A 42 35.76 -7.21 -9.15
CA HIS A 42 35.29 -7.87 -7.92
C HIS A 42 35.15 -6.88 -6.76
N SER A 43 34.24 -7.15 -5.83
CA SER A 43 34.10 -6.37 -4.60
C SER A 43 35.34 -6.51 -3.72
N VAL A 44 35.82 -5.39 -3.17
CA VAL A 44 36.96 -5.35 -2.24
C VAL A 44 36.51 -4.84 -0.88
N THR A 45 36.98 -5.47 0.19
CA THR A 45 36.70 -5.03 1.56
C THR A 45 37.98 -4.53 2.21
N PHE A 46 37.91 -3.31 2.74
CA PHE A 46 38.99 -2.66 3.46
C PHE A 46 38.64 -2.61 4.95
N GLN A 47 39.66 -2.77 5.77
CA GLN A 47 39.57 -2.69 7.22
C GLN A 47 40.73 -1.83 7.72
N CYS A 48 40.39 -0.80 8.47
CA CYS A 48 41.35 0.08 9.13
C CYS A 48 41.15 -0.03 10.63
N GLU A 49 42.21 -0.39 11.34
CA GLU A 49 42.20 -0.52 12.79
C GLU A 49 43.03 0.58 13.41
N THR A 50 42.46 1.25 14.41
CA THR A 50 43.16 2.19 15.27
C THR A 50 43.61 1.44 16.49
N GLN A 51 44.92 1.46 16.74
CA GLN A 51 45.53 0.79 17.89
C GLN A 51 46.03 1.83 18.90
N GLU A 52 45.81 1.56 20.18
CA GLU A 52 46.40 2.27 21.30
C GLU A 52 47.12 1.25 22.18
N ASN A 53 48.42 1.46 22.42
CA ASN A 53 49.26 0.54 23.20
C ASN A 53 49.21 -0.93 22.73
N GLY A 54 49.09 -1.14 21.40
CA GLY A 54 48.99 -2.47 20.79
C GLY A 54 47.59 -3.11 20.87
N ASN A 55 46.61 -2.43 21.45
CA ASN A 55 45.22 -2.88 21.48
C ASN A 55 44.39 -2.12 20.44
N VAL A 56 43.57 -2.84 19.68
CA VAL A 56 42.62 -2.21 18.74
C VAL A 56 41.51 -1.50 19.53
N ILE A 57 41.49 -0.17 19.47
CA ILE A 57 40.48 0.67 20.14
C ILE A 57 39.34 1.09 19.20
N ALA A 58 39.56 1.05 17.90
CA ALA A 58 38.53 1.28 16.89
C ALA A 58 38.83 0.51 15.61
N SER A 59 37.78 0.08 14.91
CA SER A 59 37.92 -0.56 13.59
C SER A 59 36.84 -0.01 12.66
N VAL A 60 37.25 0.35 11.45
CA VAL A 60 36.37 0.79 10.37
C VAL A 60 36.51 -0.21 9.24
N LYS A 61 35.42 -0.90 8.94
CA LYS A 61 35.32 -1.85 7.84
C LYS A 61 34.36 -1.32 6.79
N TYR A 62 34.78 -1.29 5.53
CA TYR A 62 33.93 -0.91 4.42
C TYR A 62 34.22 -1.76 3.20
N THR A 63 33.15 -2.03 2.45
CA THR A 63 33.21 -2.84 1.23
C THR A 63 32.88 -1.94 0.05
N VAL A 64 33.80 -1.92 -0.92
CA VAL A 64 33.58 -1.31 -2.22
C VAL A 64 33.13 -2.42 -3.17
N TYR A 65 31.85 -2.39 -3.52
CA TYR A 65 31.28 -3.35 -4.47
C TYR A 65 31.71 -3.04 -5.91
N ALA A 66 31.79 -4.08 -6.73
CA ALA A 66 32.00 -3.91 -8.17
C ALA A 66 30.79 -3.23 -8.83
N THR A 67 31.01 -2.56 -9.96
CA THR A 67 29.95 -1.88 -10.72
C THR A 67 28.83 -2.84 -11.14
N THR A 68 29.16 -4.05 -11.56
CA THR A 68 28.22 -5.11 -11.97
C THR A 68 27.33 -5.60 -10.82
N GLU A 69 27.84 -5.60 -9.60
CA GLU A 69 27.08 -6.00 -8.40
C GLU A 69 26.15 -4.89 -7.88
N MET A 70 26.48 -3.62 -8.14
CA MET A 70 25.61 -2.51 -7.76
C MET A 70 24.35 -2.44 -8.62
N GLU A 71 24.45 -2.72 -9.92
CA GLU A 71 23.31 -2.73 -10.83
C GLU A 71 22.29 -3.83 -10.49
N THR A 72 22.78 -5.04 -10.22
CA THR A 72 21.93 -6.17 -9.82
C THR A 72 21.23 -5.94 -8.48
N LYS A 73 21.93 -5.34 -7.49
CA LYS A 73 21.32 -5.03 -6.18
C LYS A 73 20.33 -3.87 -6.25
N LYS A 74 20.58 -2.86 -7.09
CA LYS A 74 19.66 -1.74 -7.36
C LYS A 74 18.39 -2.24 -8.05
N SER A 75 18.51 -3.12 -9.04
CA SER A 75 17.36 -3.77 -9.69
C SER A 75 16.52 -4.51 -8.66
N ARG A 76 17.13 -5.42 -7.90
CA ARG A 76 16.41 -6.26 -6.94
C ARG A 76 15.69 -5.45 -5.85
N ARG A 77 16.31 -4.39 -5.32
CA ARG A 77 15.69 -3.52 -4.30
C ARG A 77 14.52 -2.71 -4.87
N THR A 78 14.66 -2.23 -6.10
CA THR A 78 13.62 -1.44 -6.79
C THR A 78 12.46 -2.34 -7.18
N GLU A 79 12.72 -3.54 -7.73
CA GLU A 79 11.73 -4.56 -8.02
C GLU A 79 10.96 -5.00 -6.76
N THR A 80 11.64 -5.23 -5.64
CA THR A 80 10.97 -5.69 -4.41
C THR A 80 10.06 -4.59 -3.82
N GLY A 81 10.47 -3.32 -3.88
CA GLY A 81 9.65 -2.19 -3.42
C GLY A 81 8.50 -1.84 -4.37
N GLN A 82 8.74 -1.91 -5.67
CA GLN A 82 7.76 -1.62 -6.72
C GLN A 82 6.72 -2.75 -6.84
N SER A 83 7.14 -4.02 -6.76
CA SER A 83 6.25 -5.19 -6.74
C SER A 83 5.27 -5.15 -5.57
N ARG A 84 5.75 -4.79 -4.36
CA ARG A 84 4.90 -4.71 -3.17
C ARG A 84 3.87 -3.57 -3.25
N ARG A 85 4.25 -2.42 -3.82
CA ARG A 85 3.31 -1.32 -4.10
C ARG A 85 2.29 -1.70 -5.16
N MET A 86 2.74 -2.26 -6.27
CA MET A 86 1.89 -2.67 -7.38
C MET A 86 0.85 -3.73 -6.97
N MET A 87 1.21 -4.64 -6.07
CA MET A 87 0.27 -5.61 -5.48
C MET A 87 -0.80 -4.92 -4.63
N THR A 88 -0.42 -3.92 -3.82
CA THR A 88 -1.36 -3.21 -2.94
C THR A 88 -2.32 -2.34 -3.77
N ASP A 89 -1.81 -1.66 -4.79
CA ASP A 89 -2.62 -0.84 -5.70
C ASP A 89 -3.61 -1.70 -6.49
N ALA A 90 -3.19 -2.89 -6.97
CA ALA A 90 -4.08 -3.81 -7.69
C ALA A 90 -5.22 -4.34 -6.82
N ILE A 91 -4.95 -4.67 -5.55
CA ILE A 91 -5.97 -5.13 -4.59
C ILE A 91 -6.97 -4.00 -4.30
N LEU A 92 -6.49 -2.78 -4.08
CA LEU A 92 -7.36 -1.62 -3.80
C LEU A 92 -8.28 -1.32 -4.98
N VAL A 93 -7.76 -1.36 -6.22
CA VAL A 93 -8.55 -1.18 -7.44
C VAL A 93 -9.60 -2.29 -7.56
N PHE A 94 -9.23 -3.55 -7.31
CA PHE A 94 -10.16 -4.67 -7.37
C PHE A 94 -11.30 -4.55 -6.35
N CYS A 95 -10.99 -4.19 -5.11
CA CYS A 95 -11.98 -3.96 -4.06
C CYS A 95 -12.92 -2.80 -4.42
N LEU A 96 -12.38 -1.71 -4.97
CA LEU A 96 -13.17 -0.54 -5.36
C LEU A 96 -14.15 -0.87 -6.49
N VAL A 97 -13.69 -1.56 -7.53
CA VAL A 97 -14.54 -1.98 -8.66
C VAL A 97 -15.63 -2.94 -8.19
N THR A 98 -15.26 -3.94 -7.40
CA THR A 98 -16.23 -4.93 -6.87
C THR A 98 -17.26 -4.26 -5.97
N GLY A 99 -16.84 -3.32 -5.11
CA GLY A 99 -17.73 -2.55 -4.25
C GLY A 99 -18.76 -1.74 -5.04
N ILE A 100 -18.32 -1.04 -6.09
CA ILE A 100 -19.23 -0.26 -6.96
C ILE A 100 -20.29 -1.17 -7.60
N ILE A 101 -19.90 -2.33 -8.12
CA ILE A 101 -20.82 -3.28 -8.74
C ILE A 101 -21.89 -3.76 -7.74
N VAL A 102 -21.45 -4.11 -6.52
CA VAL A 102 -22.36 -4.55 -5.45
C VAL A 102 -23.33 -3.43 -5.06
N THR A 103 -22.84 -2.20 -4.88
CA THR A 103 -23.69 -1.04 -4.53
C THR A 103 -24.76 -0.78 -5.60
N VAL A 104 -24.37 -0.79 -6.88
CA VAL A 104 -25.32 -0.62 -7.99
C VAL A 104 -26.37 -1.74 -8.00
N GLY A 105 -25.95 -2.99 -7.77
CA GLY A 105 -26.86 -4.13 -7.70
C GLY A 105 -27.90 -4.01 -6.57
N VAL A 106 -27.49 -3.52 -5.40
CA VAL A 106 -28.40 -3.28 -4.27
C VAL A 106 -29.42 -2.18 -4.59
N ILE A 107 -28.98 -1.07 -5.20
CA ILE A 107 -29.88 0.01 -5.62
C ILE A 107 -30.91 -0.51 -6.62
N PHE A 108 -30.45 -1.29 -7.61
CA PHE A 108 -31.34 -1.89 -8.59
C PHE A 108 -32.38 -2.79 -7.91
N ALA A 109 -31.95 -3.71 -7.03
CA ALA A 109 -32.86 -4.57 -6.29
C ALA A 109 -33.91 -3.78 -5.49
N MET A 110 -33.51 -2.70 -4.81
CA MET A 110 -34.47 -1.83 -4.10
C MET A 110 -35.51 -1.21 -5.03
N VAL A 111 -35.09 -0.74 -6.22
CA VAL A 111 -36.01 -0.18 -7.23
C VAL A 111 -36.98 -1.25 -7.73
N PHE A 112 -36.52 -2.47 -8.02
CA PHE A 112 -37.39 -3.57 -8.44
C PHE A 112 -38.40 -3.94 -7.36
N MET A 113 -37.97 -3.97 -6.10
CA MET A 113 -38.88 -4.24 -4.99
C MET A 113 -39.98 -3.18 -4.89
N ILE A 114 -39.66 -1.90 -5.10
CA ILE A 114 -40.65 -0.81 -5.09
C ILE A 114 -41.59 -0.91 -6.30
N LEU A 115 -41.08 -1.16 -7.51
CA LEU A 115 -41.88 -1.29 -8.72
C LEU A 115 -42.80 -2.52 -8.64
N HIS A 116 -42.26 -3.66 -8.23
CA HIS A 116 -43.02 -4.89 -8.07
C HIS A 116 -44.05 -4.75 -6.94
N TRP A 117 -43.73 -4.07 -5.84
CA TRP A 117 -44.72 -3.73 -4.81
C TRP A 117 -45.84 -2.85 -5.40
N ALA A 118 -45.53 -1.79 -6.16
CA ALA A 118 -46.55 -0.94 -6.78
C ALA A 118 -47.49 -1.75 -7.71
N VAL A 119 -46.92 -2.68 -8.48
CA VAL A 119 -47.69 -3.60 -9.35
C VAL A 119 -48.56 -4.54 -8.52
N VAL A 120 -47.99 -5.24 -7.53
CA VAL A 120 -48.73 -6.15 -6.63
C VAL A 120 -49.83 -5.40 -5.86
N LYS A 121 -49.57 -4.17 -5.43
CA LYS A 121 -50.55 -3.33 -4.71
C LYS A 121 -51.68 -2.87 -5.63
N SER A 122 -51.38 -2.55 -6.90
CA SER A 122 -52.41 -2.20 -7.89
C SER A 122 -53.31 -3.42 -8.20
N ILE A 123 -52.73 -4.61 -8.34
CA ILE A 123 -53.44 -5.87 -8.58
C ILE A 123 -54.26 -6.29 -7.36
N TRP A 124 -53.73 -6.13 -6.14
CA TRP A 124 -54.48 -6.43 -4.92
C TRP A 124 -55.68 -5.49 -4.74
N LYS A 125 -55.50 -4.20 -5.07
CA LYS A 125 -56.55 -3.19 -4.97
C LYS A 125 -57.67 -3.40 -6.01
N SER A 126 -57.33 -3.83 -7.22
CA SER A 126 -58.34 -4.20 -8.23
C SER A 126 -59.10 -5.47 -7.82
N LYS A 127 -58.40 -6.46 -7.26
CA LYS A 127 -59.00 -7.73 -6.79
C LYS A 127 -59.92 -7.54 -5.58
N SER A 128 -59.58 -6.66 -4.62
CA SER A 128 -60.46 -6.33 -3.49
C SER A 128 -61.67 -5.47 -3.88
N GLY A 129 -61.52 -4.60 -4.89
CA GLY A 129 -62.62 -3.77 -5.39
C GLY A 129 -63.72 -4.60 -6.08
N GLN A 130 -63.31 -5.66 -6.78
CA GLN A 130 -64.22 -6.58 -7.45
C GLN A 130 -64.97 -7.48 -6.45
N ASP A 131 -64.27 -8.05 -5.46
CA ASP A 131 -64.90 -8.87 -4.39
C ASP A 131 -65.98 -8.09 -3.60
N ASN A 132 -65.76 -6.79 -3.37
CA ASN A 132 -66.72 -5.94 -2.66
C ASN A 132 -67.95 -5.58 -3.52
N GLN A 133 -67.77 -5.39 -4.84
CA GLN A 133 -68.88 -5.18 -5.78
C GLN A 133 -69.72 -6.45 -5.96
N ASP A 134 -69.08 -7.62 -6.03
CA ASP A 134 -69.75 -8.91 -6.17
C ASP A 134 -70.56 -9.27 -4.90
N LYS A 135 -70.01 -9.02 -3.70
CA LYS A 135 -70.76 -9.14 -2.43
C LYS A 135 -71.93 -8.16 -2.34
N LYS A 136 -71.77 -6.91 -2.81
CA LYS A 136 -72.84 -5.90 -2.80
C LYS A 136 -73.95 -6.23 -3.81
N ARG A 137 -73.62 -6.83 -4.97
CA ARG A 137 -74.61 -7.33 -5.94
C ARG A 137 -75.33 -8.58 -5.44
N ALA A 138 -74.63 -9.50 -4.76
CA ALA A 138 -75.25 -10.69 -4.18
C ALA A 138 -76.29 -10.35 -3.09
N ASN A 139 -75.96 -9.40 -2.20
CA ASN A 139 -76.89 -8.94 -1.15
C ASN A 139 -78.11 -8.19 -1.74
N LYS A 140 -77.92 -7.35 -2.76
CA LYS A 140 -79.04 -6.72 -3.47
C LYS A 140 -79.99 -7.73 -4.13
N ARG A 141 -79.45 -8.83 -4.67
CA ARG A 141 -80.26 -9.89 -5.30
C ARG A 141 -81.07 -10.71 -4.27
N SER A 142 -80.54 -10.91 -3.06
CA SER A 142 -81.29 -11.59 -1.99
C SER A 142 -82.42 -10.73 -1.41
N LEU A 143 -82.27 -9.41 -1.38
CA LEU A 143 -83.29 -8.50 -0.85
C LEU A 143 -84.54 -8.38 -1.75
N CYS A 144 -84.40 -8.57 -3.07
CA CYS A 144 -85.52 -8.52 -4.02
C CYS A 144 -86.34 -9.83 -4.12
N ASN A 145 -85.94 -10.90 -3.43
CA ASN A 145 -86.64 -12.19 -3.46
C ASN A 145 -87.50 -12.43 -2.18
N MET A 146 -87.73 -11.39 -1.39
CA MET A 146 -88.65 -11.38 -0.24
C MET A 146 -89.69 -10.27 -0.44
N GLU A 147 -90.50 -10.39 -1.50
CA GLU A 147 -91.80 -9.69 -1.59
C GLU A 147 -92.79 -10.55 -2.37
#